data_AF-A0A0R3P380-F1
#
_entry.id   AF-A0A0R3P380-F1
#
_cell.length_a   1.000
_cell.length_b   1.000
_cell.length_c   1.000
_cell.angle_alpha   90.00
_cell.angle_beta   90.00
_cell.angle_gamma   90.00
#
_symmetry.space_group_name_H-M   'P 1'
#
loop_
_entity.id
_entity.type
_entity.pdbx_description
1 polymer ?
#
loop_
_entity_poly.entity_id
_entity_poly.type
_entity_poly.pdbx_seq_one_letter_code
_entity_poly.pdbx_strand_id
1 'polypeptide(L)'
;MSTLDARNNSAMMKRAEQLKRWEESDTNRAAPTPRHEHGRRIKFSSGCVFLAACLSGDKDEVIQLLDQGADINTANVDGLTALHQACIDDNLHMVEFLVKRGADINRQDNEGWTPLHATASCGFVSIARYLVENGADVAAVNSDGDLALDLAIDVQHRGMIEYMEKIVQELNIDVEQARKAEEEAMLSDAERWLSSDAAEVDRPHPKTGATALHVAAAKGYTNVLSLLLEGRGNVDRQDNDGWTPLHAASHWGQQETSRMLVESLADMDIRNYAGQSCIDVADRKIVKFLEELRAKNRNQRRPSSQIRISDAIENRVDKTPTKLVRVEVRTDATKDGSHAR
;
A
#
# COMPACT_ATOMS: atom_id res chain seq x y z
N MET A 1 6.13 -46.56 -44.75
CA MET A 1 7.00 -45.60 -44.04
C MET A 1 7.78 -46.36 -43.00
N SER A 2 9.10 -46.41 -43.14
CA SER A 2 9.95 -47.31 -42.36
C SER A 2 10.14 -46.80 -40.94
N THR A 3 10.41 -47.69 -39.99
CA THR A 3 10.75 -47.34 -38.59
C THR A 3 12.00 -46.45 -38.45
N LEU A 4 12.78 -46.28 -39.54
CA LEU A 4 13.90 -45.34 -39.65
C LEU A 4 13.44 -43.89 -39.85
N ASP A 5 12.30 -43.65 -40.52
CA ASP A 5 11.77 -42.30 -40.78
C ASP A 5 11.17 -41.65 -39.53
N ALA A 6 10.71 -42.45 -38.56
CA ALA A 6 10.24 -42.00 -37.25
C ALA A 6 11.40 -41.62 -36.32
N ARG A 7 12.58 -42.26 -36.47
CA ARG A 7 13.79 -41.90 -35.72
C ARG A 7 14.39 -40.57 -36.18
N ASN A 8 14.30 -40.28 -37.48
CA ASN A 8 14.82 -39.06 -38.09
C ASN A 8 13.93 -37.81 -37.89
N ASN A 9 12.77 -37.97 -37.24
CA ASN A 9 11.80 -36.90 -36.97
C ASN A 9 11.47 -36.74 -35.48
N SER A 10 12.24 -37.38 -34.59
CA SER A 10 12.07 -37.18 -33.15
C SER A 10 12.38 -35.74 -32.76
N ALA A 11 11.54 -35.15 -31.90
CA ALA A 11 11.76 -33.81 -31.35
C ALA A 11 13.13 -33.67 -30.68
N MET A 12 13.66 -34.76 -30.10
CA MET A 12 14.99 -34.80 -29.51
C MET A 12 16.09 -34.57 -30.55
N MET A 13 15.96 -35.19 -31.73
CA MET A 13 16.94 -35.08 -32.81
C MET A 13 16.89 -33.70 -33.49
N LYS A 14 15.68 -33.14 -33.66
CA LYS A 14 15.50 -31.77 -34.16
C LYS A 14 16.13 -30.73 -33.22
N ARG A 15 15.99 -30.90 -31.90
CA ARG A 15 16.65 -30.04 -30.91
C ARG A 15 18.17 -30.20 -30.91
N ALA A 16 18.68 -31.43 -31.02
CA ALA A 16 20.12 -31.68 -31.12
C ALA A 16 20.72 -31.02 -32.37
N GLU A 17 20.04 -31.10 -33.51
CA GLU A 17 20.49 -30.44 -34.73
C GLU A 17 20.38 -28.90 -34.65
N GLN A 18 19.35 -28.37 -33.98
CA GLN A 18 19.22 -26.95 -33.71
C GLN A 18 20.33 -26.42 -32.81
N LEU A 19 20.72 -27.18 -31.76
CA LEU A 19 21.84 -26.84 -30.89
C LEU A 19 23.17 -26.84 -31.66
N LYS A 20 23.37 -27.79 -32.58
CA LYS A 20 24.56 -27.80 -33.45
C LYS A 20 24.64 -26.57 -34.34
N ARG A 21 23.52 -26.14 -34.93
CA ARG A 21 23.46 -24.88 -35.70
C ARG A 21 23.70 -23.65 -34.81
N TRP A 22 23.28 -23.70 -33.55
CA TRP A 22 23.55 -22.65 -32.57
C TRP A 22 25.04 -22.57 -32.20
N GLU A 23 25.73 -23.70 -32.02
CA GLU A 23 27.17 -23.74 -31.69
C GLU A 23 28.02 -22.98 -32.71
N GLU A 24 27.65 -23.09 -33.99
CA GLU A 24 28.31 -22.43 -35.11
C GLU A 24 27.79 -21.00 -35.36
N SER A 25 26.74 -20.56 -34.66
CA SER A 25 26.12 -19.25 -34.84
C SER A 25 26.94 -18.10 -34.24
N ASP A 26 26.77 -16.91 -34.81
CA ASP A 26 27.41 -15.69 -34.32
C ASP A 26 27.01 -15.36 -32.88
N THR A 27 25.81 -15.77 -32.46
CA THR A 27 25.34 -15.57 -31.08
C THR A 27 26.12 -16.38 -30.07
N ASN A 28 26.60 -17.58 -30.44
CA ASN A 28 27.44 -18.41 -29.57
C ASN A 28 28.92 -17.99 -29.60
N ARG A 29 29.35 -17.33 -30.68
CA ARG A 29 30.70 -16.78 -30.84
C ARG A 29 30.85 -15.38 -30.25
N ALA A 30 29.75 -14.74 -29.87
CA ALA A 30 29.77 -13.45 -29.19
C ALA A 30 30.41 -13.57 -27.80
N ALA A 31 31.10 -12.52 -27.37
CA ALA A 31 31.68 -12.47 -26.03
C ALA A 31 30.58 -12.61 -24.96
N PRO A 32 30.85 -13.32 -23.85
CA PRO A 32 29.86 -13.50 -22.78
C PRO A 32 29.55 -12.19 -22.05
N THR A 33 30.43 -11.20 -22.15
CA THR A 33 30.22 -9.86 -21.64
C THR A 33 29.55 -8.99 -22.72
N PRO A 34 28.37 -8.40 -22.44
CA PRO A 34 27.74 -7.46 -23.35
C PRO A 34 28.71 -6.33 -23.69
N ARG A 35 28.74 -5.91 -24.96
CA ARG A 35 29.54 -4.75 -25.37
C ARG A 35 29.06 -3.52 -24.58
N HIS A 36 30.00 -2.69 -24.11
CA HIS A 36 29.67 -1.37 -23.56
C HIS A 36 29.11 -0.48 -24.66
N GLU A 37 27.79 -0.50 -24.85
CA GLU A 37 27.11 0.37 -25.80
C GLU A 37 27.02 1.79 -25.27
N HIS A 38 27.59 2.72 -26.03
CA HIS A 38 27.41 4.15 -25.83
C HIS A 38 25.96 4.50 -26.16
N GLY A 39 25.20 4.98 -25.16
CA GLY A 39 23.86 5.54 -25.37
C GLY A 39 22.70 4.54 -25.21
N ARG A 40 22.64 3.81 -24.08
CA ARG A 40 21.42 3.07 -23.68
C ARG A 40 20.21 4.01 -23.68
N ARG A 41 19.33 3.83 -24.66
CA ARG A 41 18.09 4.61 -24.83
C ARG A 41 16.97 4.14 -23.90
N ILE A 42 16.97 2.86 -23.55
CA ILE A 42 15.97 2.26 -22.64
C ILE A 42 16.43 2.48 -21.21
N LYS A 43 15.54 3.03 -20.38
CA LYS A 43 15.75 3.27 -18.95
C LYS A 43 14.52 2.79 -18.20
N PHE A 44 14.73 2.35 -16.96
CA PHE A 44 13.68 2.04 -16.01
C PHE A 44 13.55 3.17 -15.00
N SER A 45 12.44 3.20 -14.25
CA SER A 45 12.29 4.16 -13.16
C SER A 45 13.38 3.92 -12.11
N SER A 46 13.91 5.00 -11.53
CA SER A 46 14.98 4.95 -10.53
C SER A 46 14.62 4.02 -9.37
N GLY A 47 13.37 4.10 -8.90
CA GLY A 47 12.90 3.27 -7.80
C GLY A 47 12.88 1.78 -8.12
N CYS A 48 12.47 1.40 -9.33
CA CYS A 48 12.48 -0.01 -9.75
C CYS A 48 13.90 -0.56 -9.83
N VAL A 49 14.83 0.22 -10.41
CA VAL A 49 16.25 -0.17 -10.51
C VAL A 49 16.86 -0.30 -9.12
N PHE A 50 16.60 0.67 -8.24
CA PHE A 50 17.11 0.67 -6.86
C PHE A 50 16.64 -0.55 -6.07
N LEU A 51 15.33 -0.83 -6.05
CA LEU A 51 14.80 -2.00 -5.35
C LEU A 51 15.38 -3.32 -5.90
N ALA A 52 15.56 -3.43 -7.22
CA ALA A 52 16.15 -4.61 -7.85
C ALA A 52 17.63 -4.80 -7.49
N ALA A 53 18.42 -3.72 -7.44
CA ALA A 53 19.82 -3.76 -7.05
C ALA A 53 20.00 -4.19 -5.58
N CYS A 54 19.11 -3.71 -4.68
CA CYS A 54 19.08 -4.18 -3.30
C CYS A 54 18.73 -5.66 -3.20
N LEU A 55 17.72 -6.12 -3.95
CA LEU A 55 17.29 -7.53 -3.96
C LEU A 55 18.37 -8.47 -4.50
N SER A 56 19.14 -8.05 -5.50
CA SER A 56 20.23 -8.85 -6.06
C SER A 56 21.45 -8.94 -5.13
N GLY A 57 21.56 -8.06 -4.13
CA GLY A 57 22.72 -7.98 -3.26
C GLY A 57 23.87 -7.12 -3.80
N ASP A 58 23.69 -6.44 -4.93
CA ASP A 58 24.74 -5.63 -5.58
C ASP A 58 24.94 -4.28 -4.86
N LYS A 59 25.73 -4.32 -3.79
CA LYS A 59 26.01 -3.15 -2.96
C LYS A 59 26.73 -2.04 -3.75
N ASP A 60 27.55 -2.38 -4.74
CA ASP A 60 28.28 -1.38 -5.52
C ASP A 60 27.33 -0.59 -6.42
N GLU A 61 26.38 -1.28 -7.07
CA GLU A 61 25.32 -0.61 -7.83
C GLU A 61 24.42 0.23 -6.92
N VAL A 62 24.05 -0.28 -5.74
CA VAL A 62 23.26 0.50 -4.78
C VAL A 62 23.98 1.78 -4.36
N ILE A 63 25.29 1.74 -4.11
CA ILE A 63 26.08 2.94 -3.79
C ILE A 63 26.02 3.95 -4.94
N GLN A 64 26.24 3.50 -6.17
CA GLN A 64 26.20 4.38 -7.34
C GLN A 64 24.82 5.02 -7.53
N LEU A 65 23.74 4.28 -7.30
CA LEU A 65 22.37 4.79 -7.39
C LEU A 65 22.09 5.84 -6.31
N LEU A 66 22.54 5.61 -5.07
CA LEU A 66 22.42 6.59 -3.99
C LEU A 66 23.21 7.87 -4.29
N ASP A 67 24.43 7.76 -4.82
CA ASP A 67 25.24 8.91 -5.24
C ASP A 67 24.58 9.69 -6.40
N GLN A 68 23.76 9.03 -7.22
CA GLN A 68 22.93 9.65 -8.26
C GLN A 68 21.60 10.22 -7.74
N GLY A 69 21.34 10.14 -6.43
CA GLY A 69 20.16 10.70 -5.78
C GLY A 69 18.96 9.75 -5.75
N ALA A 70 19.16 8.43 -5.85
CA ALA A 70 18.10 7.48 -5.55
C ALA A 70 17.65 7.62 -4.09
N ASP A 71 16.33 7.56 -3.86
CA ASP A 71 15.78 7.57 -2.51
C ASP A 71 15.87 6.16 -1.91
N ILE A 72 16.68 6.03 -0.84
CA ILE A 72 16.88 4.78 -0.10
C ILE A 72 15.59 4.22 0.50
N ASN A 73 14.61 5.09 0.75
CA ASN A 73 13.30 4.75 1.31
C ASN A 73 12.21 4.62 0.23
N THR A 74 12.62 4.51 -1.05
CA THR A 74 11.72 4.07 -2.12
C THR A 74 11.04 2.77 -1.70
N ALA A 75 9.74 2.68 -1.97
CA ALA A 75 8.92 1.53 -1.67
C ALA A 75 8.22 0.98 -2.92
N ASN A 76 7.84 -0.30 -2.87
CA ASN A 76 6.99 -0.93 -3.88
C ASN A 76 5.50 -0.52 -3.67
N VAL A 77 4.58 -1.17 -4.39
CA VAL A 77 3.15 -0.87 -4.33
C VAL A 77 2.52 -1.18 -2.96
N ASP A 78 3.11 -2.08 -2.18
CA ASP A 78 2.66 -2.46 -0.84
C ASP A 78 3.29 -1.57 0.25
N GLY A 79 4.14 -0.60 -0.14
CA GLY A 79 4.86 0.25 0.80
C GLY A 79 6.16 -0.36 1.34
N LEU A 80 6.54 -1.57 0.90
CA LEU A 80 7.75 -2.24 1.33
C LEU A 80 8.99 -1.58 0.72
N THR A 81 9.90 -1.15 1.58
CA THR A 81 11.23 -0.63 1.20
C THR A 81 12.24 -1.76 1.00
N ALA A 82 13.42 -1.43 0.47
CA ALA A 82 14.54 -2.37 0.41
C ALA A 82 14.91 -2.95 1.79
N LEU A 83 14.72 -2.18 2.87
CA LEU A 83 15.00 -2.63 4.23
C LEU A 83 13.98 -3.68 4.71
N HIS A 84 12.70 -3.51 4.38
CA HIS A 84 11.68 -4.53 4.66
C HIS A 84 12.03 -5.84 3.96
N GLN A 85 12.34 -5.78 2.66
CA GLN A 85 12.66 -6.97 1.89
C GLN A 85 13.91 -7.68 2.42
N ALA A 86 14.97 -6.94 2.78
CA ALA A 86 16.16 -7.51 3.38
C ALA A 86 15.89 -8.21 4.73
N CYS A 87 14.92 -7.71 5.50
CA CYS A 87 14.48 -8.35 6.74
C CYS A 87 13.69 -9.64 6.46
N ILE A 88 12.81 -9.65 5.45
CA ILE A 88 12.02 -10.82 5.05
C ILE A 88 12.91 -11.94 4.48
N ASP A 89 14.01 -11.57 3.80
CA ASP A 89 14.92 -12.51 3.15
C ASP A 89 16.02 -13.07 4.07
N ASP A 90 15.99 -12.79 5.38
CA ASP A 90 17.05 -13.10 6.35
C ASP A 90 18.45 -12.58 5.94
N ASN A 91 18.48 -11.44 5.24
CA ASN A 91 19.72 -10.88 4.72
C ASN A 91 20.29 -9.81 5.65
N LEU A 92 20.80 -10.24 6.81
CA LEU A 92 21.41 -9.35 7.81
C LEU A 92 22.49 -8.43 7.20
N HIS A 93 23.29 -8.94 6.25
CA HIS A 93 24.33 -8.14 5.60
C HIS A 93 23.78 -6.99 4.75
N MET A 94 22.59 -7.14 4.16
CA MET A 94 21.91 -6.06 3.44
C MET A 94 21.19 -5.13 4.40
N VAL A 95 20.55 -5.66 5.46
CA VAL A 95 19.97 -4.85 6.55
C VAL A 95 21.00 -3.89 7.12
N GLU A 96 22.16 -4.40 7.56
CA GLU A 96 23.24 -3.57 8.09
C GLU A 96 23.73 -2.51 7.09
N PHE A 97 23.84 -2.90 5.82
CA PHE A 97 24.30 -1.99 4.78
C PHE A 97 23.30 -0.85 4.55
N LEU A 98 22.01 -1.15 4.43
CA LEU A 98 20.96 -0.16 4.21
C LEU A 98 20.82 0.79 5.41
N VAL A 99 20.82 0.26 6.64
CA VAL A 99 20.75 1.09 7.86
C VAL A 99 21.98 2.01 7.96
N LYS A 100 23.20 1.50 7.72
CA LYS A 100 24.42 2.34 7.68
C LYS A 100 24.40 3.40 6.57
N ARG A 101 23.60 3.21 5.52
CA ARG A 101 23.41 4.16 4.40
C ARG A 101 22.24 5.13 4.63
N GLY A 102 21.58 5.07 5.79
CA GLY A 102 20.53 6.01 6.17
C GLY A 102 19.12 5.57 5.78
N ALA A 103 18.88 4.26 5.58
CA ALA A 103 17.53 3.75 5.48
C ALA A 103 16.75 4.06 6.77
N ASP A 104 15.51 4.51 6.63
CA ASP A 104 14.63 4.77 7.77
C ASP A 104 14.19 3.43 8.37
N ILE A 105 14.71 3.15 9.56
CA ILE A 105 14.52 1.90 10.30
C ILE A 105 13.08 1.71 10.78
N ASN A 106 12.32 2.80 10.88
CA ASN A 106 10.94 2.83 11.36
C ASN A 106 9.95 3.15 10.25
N ARG A 107 10.40 3.15 8.99
CA ARG A 107 9.52 3.38 7.85
C ARG A 107 8.42 2.34 7.84
N GLN A 108 7.16 2.77 7.85
CA GLN A 108 6.03 1.87 7.73
C GLN A 108 5.67 1.60 6.27
N ASP A 109 5.26 0.36 5.99
CA ASP A 109 4.58 0.00 4.75
C ASP A 109 3.10 0.45 4.74
N ASN A 110 2.31 0.00 3.77
CA ASN A 110 0.92 0.42 3.65
C ASN A 110 0.00 -0.17 4.73
N GLU A 111 0.42 -1.22 5.43
CA GLU A 111 -0.31 -1.85 6.52
C GLU A 111 0.23 -1.41 7.90
N GLY A 112 1.10 -0.40 7.93
CA GLY A 112 1.71 0.09 9.16
C GLY A 112 2.84 -0.78 9.70
N TRP A 113 3.28 -1.81 8.94
CA TRP A 113 4.38 -2.67 9.36
C TRP A 113 5.70 -1.95 9.21
N THR A 114 6.51 -1.99 10.25
CA THR A 114 7.92 -1.56 10.20
C THR A 114 8.82 -2.75 9.82
N PRO A 115 10.10 -2.52 9.47
CA PRO A 115 11.07 -3.60 9.29
C PRO A 115 11.15 -4.56 10.49
N LEU A 116 10.91 -4.07 11.72
CA LEU A 116 10.88 -4.90 12.91
C LEU A 116 9.66 -5.84 12.95
N HIS A 117 8.48 -5.38 12.49
CA HIS A 117 7.29 -6.24 12.36
C HIS A 117 7.54 -7.39 11.39
N ALA A 118 8.07 -7.08 10.19
CA ALA A 118 8.42 -8.10 9.20
C ALA A 118 9.42 -9.11 9.75
N THR A 119 10.47 -8.62 10.42
CA THR A 119 11.50 -9.46 11.06
C THR A 119 10.91 -10.38 12.13
N ALA A 120 10.01 -9.87 12.98
CA ALA A 120 9.40 -10.62 14.06
C ALA A 120 8.47 -11.71 13.55
N SER A 121 7.67 -11.39 12.52
CA SER A 121 6.79 -12.35 11.85
C SER A 121 7.57 -13.52 11.24
N CYS A 122 8.79 -13.28 10.73
CA CYS A 122 9.67 -14.32 10.19
C CYS A 122 10.57 -15.00 11.25
N GLY A 123 10.64 -14.49 12.48
CA GLY A 123 11.41 -15.10 13.57
C GLY A 123 12.92 -14.87 13.55
N PHE A 124 13.43 -13.91 12.75
CA PHE A 124 14.89 -13.69 12.60
C PHE A 124 15.50 -12.84 13.74
N VAL A 125 15.82 -13.50 14.85
CA VAL A 125 16.30 -12.85 16.09
C VAL A 125 17.55 -11.99 15.90
N SER A 126 18.49 -12.43 15.04
CA SER A 126 19.73 -11.68 14.78
C SER A 126 19.47 -10.33 14.13
N ILE A 127 18.52 -10.27 13.18
CA ILE A 127 18.11 -9.04 12.53
C ILE A 127 17.34 -8.16 13.52
N ALA A 128 16.41 -8.73 14.29
CA ALA A 128 15.66 -7.95 15.29
C ALA A 128 16.59 -7.28 16.30
N ARG A 129 17.62 -8.01 16.77
CA ARG A 129 18.64 -7.44 17.65
C ARG A 129 19.34 -6.25 17.02
N TYR A 130 19.82 -6.40 15.79
CA TYR A 130 20.46 -5.32 15.08
C TYR A 130 19.53 -4.11 14.91
N LEU A 131 18.27 -4.34 14.55
CA LEU A 131 17.30 -3.27 14.36
C LEU A 131 17.06 -2.48 15.66
N VAL A 132 16.80 -3.17 16.77
CA VAL A 132 16.57 -2.55 18.09
C VAL A 132 17.81 -1.78 18.55
N GLU A 133 19.01 -2.35 18.39
CA GLU A 133 20.27 -1.67 18.73
C GLU A 133 20.51 -0.40 17.90
N ASN A 134 19.88 -0.28 16.73
CA ASN A 134 19.96 0.88 15.84
C ASN A 134 18.71 1.77 15.88
N GLY A 135 17.87 1.63 16.91
CA GLY A 135 16.76 2.57 17.17
C GLY A 135 15.44 2.21 16.50
N ALA A 136 15.21 0.94 16.19
CA ALA A 136 13.88 0.49 15.81
C ALA A 136 12.88 0.71 16.96
N ASP A 137 11.72 1.25 16.65
CA ASP A 137 10.64 1.47 17.58
C ASP A 137 9.91 0.15 17.85
N VAL A 138 10.12 -0.37 19.06
CA VAL A 138 9.51 -1.62 19.54
C VAL A 138 8.05 -1.43 19.92
N ALA A 139 7.62 -0.19 20.18
CA ALA A 139 6.24 0.14 20.53
C ALA A 139 5.40 0.54 19.30
N ALA A 140 5.97 0.52 18.10
CA ALA A 140 5.22 0.79 16.88
C ALA A 140 4.08 -0.23 16.71
N VAL A 141 2.92 0.29 16.30
CA VAL A 141 1.69 -0.48 16.12
C VAL A 141 1.27 -0.41 14.65
N ASN A 142 0.90 -1.56 14.08
CA ASN A 142 0.43 -1.65 12.70
C ASN A 142 -1.08 -1.37 12.56
N SER A 143 -1.63 -1.48 11.35
CA SER A 143 -3.05 -1.25 11.08
C SER A 143 -4.01 -2.18 11.85
N ASP A 144 -3.58 -3.41 12.17
CA ASP A 144 -4.37 -4.38 12.93
C ASP A 144 -4.31 -4.16 14.46
N GLY A 145 -3.47 -3.22 14.91
CA GLY A 145 -3.26 -2.96 16.32
C GLY A 145 -2.17 -3.83 16.94
N ASP A 146 -1.38 -4.55 16.14
CA ASP A 146 -0.31 -5.45 16.58
C ASP A 146 1.04 -4.73 16.68
N LEU A 147 1.82 -5.11 17.69
CA LEU A 147 3.24 -4.80 17.81
C LEU A 147 4.08 -5.94 17.21
N ALA A 148 5.37 -5.69 17.00
CA ALA A 148 6.30 -6.74 16.58
C ALA A 148 6.29 -7.99 17.49
N LEU A 149 6.09 -7.82 18.80
CA LEU A 149 5.98 -8.94 19.76
C LEU A 149 4.79 -9.88 19.44
N ASP A 150 3.67 -9.33 18.95
CA ASP A 150 2.45 -10.11 18.70
C ASP A 150 2.55 -10.99 17.47
N LEU A 151 3.44 -10.64 16.53
CA LEU A 151 3.59 -11.32 15.25
C LEU A 151 4.45 -12.59 15.31
N ALA A 152 5.20 -12.79 16.41
CA ALA A 152 5.99 -13.99 16.65
C ALA A 152 5.11 -15.13 17.18
N ILE A 153 4.25 -15.71 16.33
CA ILE A 153 3.21 -16.66 16.75
C ILE A 153 3.57 -18.14 16.65
N ASP A 154 4.59 -18.50 15.87
CA ASP A 154 4.95 -19.89 15.62
C ASP A 154 5.84 -20.45 16.74
N VAL A 155 5.69 -21.72 17.07
CA VAL A 155 6.50 -22.42 18.09
C VAL A 155 7.98 -22.36 17.74
N GLN A 156 8.32 -22.36 16.45
CA GLN A 156 9.69 -22.18 15.97
C GLN A 156 10.26 -20.77 16.23
N HIS A 157 9.42 -19.76 16.46
CA HIS A 157 9.84 -18.38 16.73
C HIS A 157 9.98 -18.09 18.23
N ARG A 158 10.05 -19.11 19.09
CA ARG A 158 10.21 -18.94 20.54
C ARG A 158 11.37 -18.02 20.94
N GLY A 159 12.50 -18.09 20.23
CA GLY A 159 13.63 -17.19 20.48
C GLY A 159 13.32 -15.72 20.19
N MET A 160 12.42 -15.44 19.22
CA MET A 160 11.94 -14.10 18.94
C MET A 160 11.00 -13.61 20.04
N ILE A 161 10.07 -14.46 20.49
CA ILE A 161 9.15 -14.13 21.59
C ILE A 161 9.97 -13.76 22.84
N GLU A 162 10.88 -14.63 23.26
CA GLU A 162 11.72 -14.41 24.45
C GLU A 162 12.58 -13.14 24.31
N TYR A 163 13.08 -12.85 23.11
CA TYR A 163 13.83 -11.62 22.85
C TYR A 163 12.95 -10.36 22.93
N MET A 164 11.79 -10.36 22.29
CA MET A 164 10.87 -9.22 22.27
C MET A 164 10.28 -8.96 23.67
N GLU A 165 9.86 -9.99 24.40
CA GLU A 165 9.39 -9.85 25.78
C GLU A 165 10.46 -9.23 26.68
N LYS A 166 11.71 -9.69 26.52
CA LYS A 166 12.85 -9.13 27.24
C LYS A 166 13.03 -7.63 26.93
N ILE A 167 13.02 -7.25 25.66
CA ILE A 167 13.22 -5.84 25.27
C ILE A 167 12.06 -4.96 25.72
N VAL A 168 10.81 -5.43 25.63
CA VAL A 168 9.63 -4.72 26.15
C VAL A 168 9.77 -4.44 27.65
N GLN A 169 10.25 -5.41 28.42
CA GLN A 169 10.52 -5.24 29.85
C GLN A 169 11.70 -4.29 30.12
N GLU A 170 12.82 -4.44 29.40
CA GLU A 170 14.02 -3.62 29.57
C GLU A 170 13.78 -2.14 29.21
N LEU A 171 12.98 -1.87 28.18
CA LEU A 171 12.58 -0.53 27.76
C LEU A 171 11.35 0.00 28.51
N ASN A 172 10.74 -0.82 29.38
CA ASN A 172 9.55 -0.50 30.16
C ASN A 172 8.39 0.02 29.26
N ILE A 173 8.16 -0.68 28.15
CA ILE A 173 7.13 -0.34 27.17
C ILE A 173 5.76 -0.78 27.70
N ASP A 174 4.83 0.17 27.77
CA ASP A 174 3.42 -0.12 28.03
C ASP A 174 2.73 -0.49 26.71
N VAL A 175 2.57 -1.79 26.49
CA VAL A 175 1.98 -2.35 25.27
C VAL A 175 0.53 -1.89 25.09
N GLU A 176 -0.24 -1.79 26.18
CA GLU A 176 -1.64 -1.38 26.10
C GLU A 176 -1.78 0.11 25.78
N GLN A 177 -0.88 0.95 26.34
CA GLN A 177 -0.81 2.36 25.98
C GLN A 177 -0.42 2.56 24.52
N ALA A 178 0.52 1.76 24.00
CA ALA A 178 0.92 1.83 22.59
C ALA A 178 -0.26 1.57 21.64
N ARG A 179 -1.07 0.54 21.92
CA ARG A 179 -2.27 0.22 21.12
C ARG A 179 -3.34 1.32 21.16
N LYS A 180 -3.45 2.05 22.27
CA LYS A 180 -4.44 3.11 22.46
C LYS A 180 -3.99 4.48 21.97
N ALA A 181 -2.70 4.67 21.71
CA ALA A 181 -2.14 5.96 21.35
C ALA A 181 -2.79 6.58 20.10
N GLU A 182 -3.13 5.76 19.10
CA GLU A 182 -3.86 6.21 17.90
C GLU A 182 -5.26 6.74 18.26
N GLU A 183 -6.04 5.96 19.02
CA GLU A 183 -7.40 6.34 19.45
C GLU A 183 -7.39 7.62 20.29
N GLU A 184 -6.45 7.72 21.25
CA GLU A 184 -6.32 8.89 22.13
C GLU A 184 -5.92 10.16 21.37
N ALA A 185 -5.00 10.05 20.40
CA ALA A 185 -4.63 11.17 19.54
C ALA A 185 -5.83 11.63 18.70
N MET A 186 -6.56 10.68 18.09
CA MET A 186 -7.76 11.00 17.32
C MET A 186 -8.87 11.60 18.20
N LEU A 187 -9.02 11.14 19.44
CA LEU A 187 -9.98 11.70 20.39
C LEU A 187 -9.64 13.15 20.74
N SER A 188 -8.37 13.44 21.03
CA SER A 188 -7.91 14.80 21.30
C SER A 188 -8.12 15.74 20.11
N ASP A 189 -7.83 15.26 18.89
CA ASP A 189 -8.07 16.02 17.66
C ASP A 189 -9.57 16.27 17.43
N ALA A 190 -10.43 15.27 17.67
CA ALA A 190 -11.88 15.40 17.53
C ALA A 190 -12.46 16.43 18.53
N GLU A 191 -12.03 16.40 19.79
CA GLU A 191 -12.40 17.40 20.81
C GLU A 191 -11.95 18.82 20.41
N ARG A 192 -10.75 18.92 19.83
CA ARG A 192 -10.22 20.19 19.33
C ARG A 192 -11.03 20.72 18.15
N TRP A 193 -11.42 19.88 17.20
CA TRP A 193 -12.21 20.32 16.04
C TRP A 193 -13.62 20.74 16.44
N LEU A 194 -14.22 20.08 17.42
CA LEU A 194 -15.51 20.46 17.98
C LEU A 194 -15.49 21.89 18.57
N SER A 195 -14.34 22.32 19.12
CA SER A 195 -14.20 23.61 19.79
C SER A 195 -13.65 24.75 18.92
N SER A 196 -12.86 24.46 17.87
CA SER A 196 -12.02 25.49 17.22
C SER A 196 -12.24 25.73 15.72
N ASP A 197 -12.70 24.76 14.92
CA ASP A 197 -13.22 24.93 13.55
C ASP A 197 -13.66 23.56 12.98
N ALA A 198 -14.84 23.47 12.36
CA ALA A 198 -15.37 22.22 11.79
C ALA A 198 -14.75 21.85 10.42
N ALA A 199 -13.92 22.72 9.83
CA ALA A 199 -13.34 22.52 8.50
C ALA A 199 -12.31 21.38 8.43
N GLU A 200 -11.60 21.07 9.52
CA GLU A 200 -10.56 20.03 9.52
C GLU A 200 -11.12 18.60 9.63
N VAL A 201 -12.38 18.44 10.07
CA VAL A 201 -13.03 17.13 10.31
C VAL A 201 -13.04 16.26 9.05
N ASP A 202 -13.22 16.89 7.88
CA ASP A 202 -13.33 16.20 6.58
C ASP A 202 -12.04 16.24 5.77
N ARG A 203 -10.92 16.62 6.38
CA ARG A 203 -9.64 16.67 5.69
C ARG A 203 -9.21 15.26 5.23
N PRO A 204 -8.99 15.04 3.92
CA PRO A 204 -8.61 13.74 3.40
C PRO A 204 -7.12 13.46 3.61
N HIS A 205 -6.78 12.21 3.89
CA HIS A 205 -5.42 11.72 3.94
C HIS A 205 -4.78 11.75 2.54
N PRO A 206 -3.54 12.26 2.35
CA PRO A 206 -2.99 12.50 1.01
C PRO A 206 -2.86 11.27 0.11
N LYS A 207 -2.67 10.07 0.67
CA LYS A 207 -2.50 8.84 -0.12
C LYS A 207 -3.83 8.16 -0.45
N THR A 208 -4.71 8.04 0.55
CA THR A 208 -5.92 7.21 0.48
C THR A 208 -7.18 8.02 0.23
N GLY A 209 -7.17 9.34 0.48
CA GLY A 209 -8.37 10.17 0.46
C GLY A 209 -9.26 10.00 1.70
N ALA A 210 -8.94 9.04 2.58
CA ALA A 210 -9.73 8.73 3.77
C ALA A 210 -9.70 9.87 4.79
N THR A 211 -10.82 10.10 5.48
CA THR A 211 -10.92 11.07 6.58
C THR A 211 -10.80 10.41 7.94
N ALA A 212 -10.70 11.21 9.00
CA ALA A 212 -10.75 10.71 10.39
C ALA A 212 -12.00 9.84 10.64
N LEU A 213 -13.12 10.16 9.99
CA LEU A 213 -14.35 9.38 10.12
C LEU A 213 -14.24 7.98 9.49
N HIS A 214 -13.45 7.82 8.41
CA HIS A 214 -13.16 6.50 7.84
C HIS A 214 -12.34 5.64 8.79
N VAL A 215 -11.30 6.23 9.39
CA VAL A 215 -10.41 5.53 10.33
C VAL A 215 -11.19 5.10 11.58
N ALA A 216 -11.92 6.03 12.20
CA ALA A 216 -12.75 5.72 13.37
C ALA A 216 -13.80 4.63 13.07
N ALA A 217 -14.40 4.66 11.87
CA ALA A 217 -15.36 3.66 11.44
C ALA A 217 -14.73 2.28 11.20
N ALA A 218 -13.55 2.21 10.56
CA ALA A 218 -12.81 0.99 10.28
C ALA A 218 -12.27 0.30 11.55
N LYS A 219 -11.68 1.09 12.45
CA LYS A 219 -11.05 0.62 13.69
C LYS A 219 -12.06 0.34 14.81
N GLY A 220 -13.27 0.92 14.72
CA GLY A 220 -14.30 0.74 15.75
C GLY A 220 -14.21 1.74 16.89
N TYR A 221 -13.54 2.89 16.71
CA TYR A 221 -13.40 3.93 17.74
C TYR A 221 -14.71 4.69 17.93
N THR A 222 -15.63 4.13 18.72
CA THR A 222 -16.99 4.65 18.90
C THR A 222 -17.00 6.04 19.52
N ASN A 223 -16.15 6.31 20.51
CA ASN A 223 -16.07 7.62 21.17
C ASN A 223 -15.60 8.71 20.19
N VAL A 224 -14.54 8.42 19.44
CA VAL A 224 -14.03 9.31 18.39
C VAL A 224 -15.09 9.54 17.32
N LEU A 225 -15.73 8.47 16.84
CA LEU A 225 -16.78 8.55 15.84
C LEU A 225 -17.95 9.44 16.31
N SER A 226 -18.38 9.31 17.56
CA SER A 226 -19.45 10.15 18.14
C SER A 226 -19.08 11.63 18.05
N LEU A 227 -17.87 12.00 18.49
CA LEU A 227 -17.40 13.38 18.47
C LEU A 227 -17.27 13.93 17.04
N LEU A 228 -16.79 13.12 16.09
CA LEU A 228 -16.70 13.53 14.68
C LEU A 228 -18.08 13.76 14.05
N LEU A 229 -19.07 12.94 14.40
CA LEU A 229 -20.45 13.09 13.96
C LEU A 229 -21.10 14.35 14.57
N GLU A 230 -20.85 14.63 15.84
CA GLU A 230 -21.25 15.89 16.51
C GLU A 230 -20.59 17.12 15.87
N GLY A 231 -19.32 16.99 15.46
CA GLY A 231 -18.57 17.95 14.65
C GLY A 231 -19.07 18.11 13.21
N ARG A 232 -20.21 17.49 12.87
CA ARG A 232 -20.88 17.49 11.56
C ARG A 232 -20.06 16.83 10.44
N GLY A 233 -19.12 15.94 10.72
CA GLY A 233 -18.34 15.25 9.69
C GLY A 233 -19.22 14.63 8.60
N ASN A 234 -18.78 14.69 7.34
CA ASN A 234 -19.53 14.15 6.22
C ASN A 234 -19.45 12.62 6.22
N VAL A 235 -20.52 11.98 6.69
CA VAL A 235 -20.63 10.51 6.79
C VAL A 235 -20.66 9.77 5.46
N ASP A 236 -20.91 10.49 4.36
CA ASP A 236 -21.03 9.92 3.01
C ASP A 236 -19.85 10.33 2.11
N ARG A 237 -18.82 10.98 2.68
CA ARG A 237 -17.63 11.34 1.92
C ARG A 237 -16.96 10.08 1.41
N GLN A 238 -16.58 10.09 0.13
CA GLN A 238 -15.89 8.98 -0.50
C GLN A 238 -14.38 9.23 -0.53
N ASP A 239 -13.60 8.19 -0.21
CA ASP A 239 -12.15 8.19 -0.37
C ASP A 239 -11.73 7.93 -1.84
N ASN A 240 -10.43 7.70 -2.10
CA ASN A 240 -9.91 7.52 -3.46
C ASN A 240 -10.42 6.25 -4.16
N ASP A 241 -10.97 5.28 -3.42
CA ASP A 241 -11.57 4.05 -3.96
C ASP A 241 -13.11 4.15 -4.02
N GLY A 242 -13.66 5.28 -3.62
CA GLY A 242 -15.10 5.48 -3.54
C GLY A 242 -15.72 4.92 -2.25
N TRP A 243 -14.93 4.56 -1.25
CA TRP A 243 -15.46 4.03 0.00
C TRP A 243 -15.97 5.15 0.87
N THR A 244 -17.13 4.93 1.50
CA THR A 244 -17.63 5.79 2.58
C THR A 244 -17.17 5.24 3.93
N PRO A 245 -17.23 6.03 5.02
CA PRO A 245 -17.03 5.51 6.38
C PRO A 245 -17.85 4.25 6.68
N LEU A 246 -19.07 4.15 6.12
CA LEU A 246 -19.91 2.96 6.29
C LEU A 246 -19.39 1.74 5.51
N HIS A 247 -18.76 1.92 4.34
CA HIS A 247 -18.05 0.82 3.66
C HIS A 247 -16.93 0.28 4.57
N ALA A 248 -16.15 1.18 5.17
CA ALA A 248 -15.04 0.82 6.05
C ALA A 248 -15.52 0.05 7.30
N ALA A 249 -16.52 0.58 8.02
CA ALA A 249 -17.10 -0.12 9.18
C ALA A 249 -17.70 -1.48 8.80
N SER A 250 -18.34 -1.57 7.64
CA SER A 250 -18.94 -2.83 7.17
C SER A 250 -17.89 -3.87 6.81
N HIS A 251 -16.83 -3.48 6.10
CA HIS A 251 -15.75 -4.37 5.68
C HIS A 251 -15.01 -4.98 6.87
N TRP A 252 -14.71 -4.18 7.90
CA TRP A 252 -14.02 -4.63 9.10
C TRP A 252 -14.97 -5.18 10.19
N GLY A 253 -16.26 -5.33 9.88
CA GLY A 253 -17.23 -5.98 10.78
C GLY A 253 -17.60 -5.17 12.02
N GLN A 254 -17.42 -3.85 12.00
CA GLN A 254 -17.65 -2.96 13.14
C GLN A 254 -19.15 -2.64 13.29
N GLN A 255 -19.83 -3.43 14.13
CA GLN A 255 -21.30 -3.36 14.30
C GLN A 255 -21.78 -2.03 14.90
N GLU A 256 -21.09 -1.55 15.95
CA GLU A 256 -21.53 -0.36 16.67
C GLU A 256 -21.31 0.91 15.83
N THR A 257 -20.15 1.06 15.20
CA THR A 257 -19.88 2.21 14.32
C THR A 257 -20.80 2.21 13.10
N SER A 258 -21.10 1.03 12.52
CA SER A 258 -22.10 0.90 11.45
C SER A 258 -23.48 1.39 11.90
N ARG A 259 -23.91 1.05 13.12
CA ARG A 259 -25.17 1.54 13.69
C ARG A 259 -25.16 3.06 13.82
N MET A 260 -24.12 3.62 14.44
CA MET A 260 -23.99 5.06 14.67
C MET A 260 -24.02 5.87 13.35
N LEU A 261 -23.35 5.37 12.31
CA LEU A 261 -23.36 6.00 10.98
C LEU A 261 -24.76 5.98 10.36
N VAL A 262 -25.44 4.84 10.41
CA VAL A 262 -26.79 4.69 9.86
C VAL A 262 -27.82 5.53 10.65
N GLU A 263 -27.70 5.61 11.97
CA GLU A 263 -28.50 6.50 12.83
C GLU A 263 -28.23 7.97 12.52
N SER A 264 -27.01 8.29 12.10
CA SER A 264 -26.63 9.61 11.55
C SER A 264 -27.01 9.79 10.07
N LEU A 265 -27.94 8.96 9.59
CA LEU A 265 -28.53 8.97 8.26
C LEU A 265 -27.55 8.70 7.10
N ALA A 266 -26.47 7.95 7.32
CA ALA A 266 -25.57 7.54 6.24
C ALA A 266 -26.30 6.78 5.13
N ASP A 267 -25.94 7.07 3.87
CA ASP A 267 -26.57 6.44 2.71
C ASP A 267 -25.93 5.07 2.42
N MET A 268 -26.68 4.01 2.73
CA MET A 268 -26.30 2.61 2.47
C MET A 268 -26.31 2.22 0.99
N ASP A 269 -26.88 3.05 0.10
CA ASP A 269 -27.00 2.75 -1.32
C ASP A 269 -25.85 3.34 -2.16
N ILE A 270 -24.96 4.14 -1.55
CA ILE A 270 -23.75 4.65 -2.22
C ILE A 270 -22.90 3.47 -2.67
N ARG A 271 -22.36 3.57 -3.89
CA ARG A 271 -21.47 2.59 -4.47
C ARG A 271 -20.06 3.14 -4.58
N ASN A 272 -19.08 2.30 -4.25
CA ASN A 272 -17.67 2.57 -4.51
C ASN A 272 -17.37 2.56 -6.03
N TYR A 273 -16.12 2.84 -6.41
CA TYR A 273 -15.74 2.91 -7.83
C TYR A 273 -15.74 1.54 -8.54
N ALA A 274 -15.72 0.44 -7.78
CA ALA A 274 -15.97 -0.91 -8.28
C ALA A 274 -17.47 -1.25 -8.41
N GLY A 275 -18.37 -0.34 -8.04
CA GLY A 275 -19.81 -0.52 -8.12
C GLY A 275 -20.43 -1.33 -6.98
N GLN A 276 -19.74 -1.49 -5.84
CA GLN A 276 -20.19 -2.25 -4.67
C GLN A 276 -20.77 -1.31 -3.60
N SER A 277 -21.83 -1.74 -2.92
CA SER A 277 -22.39 -1.07 -1.73
C SER A 277 -21.72 -1.53 -0.43
N CYS A 278 -22.02 -0.88 0.69
CA CYS A 278 -21.47 -1.26 1.99
C CYS A 278 -21.79 -2.72 2.39
N ILE A 279 -22.96 -3.25 1.98
CA ILE A 279 -23.35 -4.63 2.24
C ILE A 279 -22.56 -5.61 1.35
N ASP A 280 -22.22 -5.21 0.12
CA ASP A 280 -21.49 -6.07 -0.82
C ASP A 280 -20.03 -6.31 -0.39
N VAL A 281 -19.40 -5.33 0.27
CA VAL A 281 -18.02 -5.42 0.80
C VAL A 281 -17.96 -5.87 2.26
N ALA A 282 -19.10 -6.07 2.92
CA ALA A 282 -19.17 -6.32 4.35
C ALA A 282 -18.54 -7.66 4.77
N ASP A 283 -17.96 -7.69 5.98
CA ASP A 283 -17.59 -8.95 6.61
C ASP A 283 -18.83 -9.85 6.74
N ARG A 284 -18.66 -11.15 6.49
CA ARG A 284 -19.78 -12.11 6.46
C ARG A 284 -20.58 -12.13 7.76
N LYS A 285 -19.97 -11.81 8.90
CA LYS A 285 -20.61 -11.81 10.22
C LYS A 285 -21.58 -10.64 10.40
N ILE A 286 -21.38 -9.51 9.71
CA ILE A 286 -22.18 -8.29 9.87
C ILE A 286 -23.27 -8.12 8.79
N VAL A 287 -23.20 -8.82 7.66
CA VAL A 287 -24.16 -8.70 6.54
C VAL A 287 -25.63 -8.72 6.99
N LYS A 288 -26.04 -9.74 7.75
CA LYS A 288 -27.43 -9.87 8.23
C LYS A 288 -27.86 -8.68 9.10
N PHE A 289 -26.96 -8.18 9.92
CA PHE A 289 -27.20 -7.01 10.76
C PHE A 289 -27.41 -5.74 9.92
N LEU A 290 -26.61 -5.53 8.87
CA LEU A 290 -26.77 -4.40 7.96
C LEU A 290 -28.08 -4.46 7.17
N GLU A 291 -28.50 -5.65 6.74
CA GLU A 291 -29.79 -5.83 6.07
C GLU A 291 -30.97 -5.47 6.98
N GLU A 292 -30.90 -5.87 8.26
CA GLU A 292 -31.90 -5.51 9.27
C GLU A 292 -31.91 -4.00 9.56
N LEU A 293 -30.73 -3.36 9.66
CA LEU A 293 -30.62 -1.90 9.79
C LEU A 293 -31.20 -1.17 8.58
N ARG A 294 -30.92 -1.65 7.36
CA ARG A 294 -31.46 -1.10 6.12
C ARG A 294 -32.97 -1.19 6.05
N ALA A 295 -33.54 -2.31 6.47
CA ALA A 295 -34.98 -2.49 6.52
C ALA A 295 -35.66 -1.49 7.47
N LYS A 296 -35.04 -1.19 8.62
CA LYS A 296 -35.56 -0.22 9.61
C LYS A 296 -35.51 1.23 9.10
N ASN A 297 -34.48 1.59 8.33
CA ASN A 297 -34.23 2.97 7.90
C ASN A 297 -34.68 3.32 6.48
N ARG A 298 -35.37 2.41 5.78
CA ARG A 298 -35.80 2.58 4.38
C ARG A 298 -36.67 3.83 4.12
N ASN A 299 -37.29 4.39 5.16
CA ASN A 299 -38.16 5.56 5.08
C ASN A 299 -37.51 6.87 5.59
N GLN A 300 -36.27 6.82 6.09
CA GLN A 300 -35.55 7.99 6.61
C GLN A 300 -34.48 8.43 5.62
N ARG A 301 -34.86 9.24 4.63
CA ARG A 301 -33.90 9.90 3.74
C ARG A 301 -33.42 11.21 4.35
N ARG A 302 -32.14 11.52 4.17
CA ARG A 302 -31.55 12.81 4.58
C ARG A 302 -32.39 13.98 4.08
N PRO A 303 -32.85 14.88 4.97
CA PRO A 303 -33.42 16.15 4.57
C PRO A 303 -32.37 16.95 3.79
N SER A 304 -32.78 17.66 2.74
CA SER A 304 -31.89 18.48 1.90
C SER A 304 -31.13 19.57 2.67
N SER A 305 -31.57 19.91 3.90
CA SER A 305 -30.89 20.84 4.81
C SER A 305 -29.63 20.29 5.49
N GLN A 306 -29.43 18.96 5.47
CA GLN A 306 -28.25 18.31 6.06
C GLN A 306 -27.18 17.96 5.03
N ILE A 307 -27.47 18.14 3.73
CA ILE A 307 -26.50 18.01 2.64
C ILE A 307 -25.68 19.31 2.60
N ARG A 308 -24.37 19.24 2.86
CA ARG A 308 -23.55 20.45 2.76
C ARG A 308 -23.47 20.88 1.30
N ILE A 309 -23.38 22.19 1.06
CA ILE A 309 -23.22 22.74 -0.29
C ILE A 309 -21.92 22.19 -0.94
N SER A 310 -20.87 21.95 -0.15
CA SER A 310 -19.63 21.29 -0.58
C SER A 310 -19.89 19.88 -1.12
N ASP A 311 -20.72 19.08 -0.45
CA ASP A 311 -21.02 17.70 -0.83
C ASP A 311 -21.73 17.65 -2.20
N ALA A 312 -22.53 18.66 -2.53
CA ALA A 312 -23.19 18.78 -3.83
C ALA A 312 -22.26 19.29 -4.94
N ILE A 313 -21.23 20.07 -4.60
CA ILE A 313 -20.25 20.63 -5.55
C ILE A 313 -19.18 19.59 -5.89
N GLU A 314 -18.57 18.93 -4.90
CA GLU A 314 -17.55 17.89 -5.11
C GLU A 314 -18.10 16.77 -5.99
N ASN A 315 -19.33 16.29 -5.71
CA ASN A 315 -20.04 15.30 -6.53
C ASN A 315 -20.32 15.73 -7.99
N ARG A 316 -20.24 17.02 -8.31
CA ARG A 316 -20.40 17.56 -9.68
C ARG A 316 -19.07 17.82 -10.38
N VAL A 317 -18.01 18.15 -9.64
CA VAL A 317 -16.69 18.47 -10.21
C VAL A 317 -16.04 17.22 -10.81
N ASP A 318 -16.15 16.07 -10.13
CA ASP A 318 -15.57 14.79 -10.59
C ASP A 318 -16.32 14.16 -11.78
N LYS A 319 -17.50 14.70 -12.13
CA LYS A 319 -18.30 14.26 -13.30
C LYS A 319 -18.03 15.06 -14.57
N THR A 320 -17.04 15.95 -14.59
CA THR A 320 -16.64 16.60 -15.85
C THR A 320 -15.78 15.64 -16.67
N PRO A 321 -16.24 15.14 -17.84
CA PRO A 321 -15.43 14.26 -18.66
C PRO A 321 -14.20 15.04 -19.14
N THR A 322 -13.01 14.54 -18.82
CA THR A 322 -11.74 15.04 -19.32
C THR A 322 -11.81 15.04 -20.85
N LYS A 323 -11.85 16.24 -21.46
CA LYS A 323 -11.82 16.37 -22.91
C LYS A 323 -10.46 15.86 -23.42
N LEU A 324 -10.45 14.65 -23.97
CA LEU A 324 -9.36 14.15 -24.79
C LEU A 324 -9.23 15.06 -26.01
N VAL A 325 -8.28 15.99 -25.97
CA VAL A 325 -7.88 16.76 -27.14
C VAL A 325 -7.04 15.84 -28.03
N ARG A 326 -7.67 15.24 -29.03
CA ARG A 326 -6.97 14.50 -30.07
C ARG A 326 -6.24 15.51 -30.97
N VAL A 327 -4.95 15.68 -30.74
CA VAL A 327 -4.09 16.45 -31.65
C VAL A 327 -3.75 15.55 -32.84
N GLU A 328 -4.50 15.71 -33.94
CA GLU A 328 -4.13 15.10 -35.22
C GLU A 328 -2.97 15.90 -35.82
N VAL A 329 -1.79 15.29 -35.86
CA VAL A 329 -0.63 15.83 -36.58
C VAL A 329 -0.91 15.73 -38.07
N ARG A 330 -1.21 16.87 -38.71
CA ARG A 330 -1.24 16.97 -40.17
C ARG A 330 0.20 16.89 -40.69
N THR A 331 0.51 15.84 -41.45
CA THR A 331 1.75 15.80 -42.23
C THR A 331 1.54 16.58 -43.52
N ASP A 332 2.15 17.76 -43.60
CA ASP A 332 2.16 18.59 -44.81
C ASP A 332 2.96 17.88 -45.91
N ALA A 333 2.24 17.25 -46.84
CA ALA A 333 2.78 16.92 -48.14
C ALA A 333 2.38 18.04 -49.12
N THR A 334 3.37 18.50 -49.89
CA THR A 334 3.35 19.35 -51.10
C THR A 334 3.85 20.80 -50.95
N LYS A 335 5.14 20.98 -51.25
CA LYS A 335 5.65 22.12 -52.02
C LYS A 335 6.87 21.67 -52.84
N ASP A 336 6.60 20.94 -53.92
CA ASP A 336 7.46 21.01 -55.10
C ASP A 336 7.02 22.23 -55.91
N GLY A 337 7.90 23.23 -55.92
CA GLY A 337 7.74 24.47 -56.66
C GLY A 337 9.13 25.02 -56.94
N SER A 338 9.82 24.39 -57.88
CA SER A 338 11.07 24.87 -58.46
C SER A 338 10.86 26.26 -59.08
N HIS A 339 11.68 27.23 -58.64
CA HIS A 339 11.79 28.52 -59.30
C HIS A 339 12.68 28.41 -60.55
N ALA A 340 12.20 29.07 -61.61
CA ALA A 340 12.87 29.24 -62.89
C ALA A 340 14.18 30.03 -62.79
N ARG A 341 15.25 29.51 -63.42
CA ARG A 341 16.00 30.13 -64.53
C ARG A 341 17.18 29.26 -64.94
#